data_AF-A0A1I4L4J9-F1
#
_entry.id   AF-A0A1I4L4J9-F1
#
_cell.length_a   1.000
_cell.length_b   1.000
_cell.length_c   1.000
_cell.angle_alpha   90.00
_cell.angle_beta   90.00
_cell.angle_gamma   90.00
#
_symmetry.space_group_name_H-M   'P 1'
#
loop_
_entity.id
_entity.type
_entity.pdbx_description
1 polymer ?
#
loop_
_entity_poly.entity_id
_entity_poly.type
_entity_poly.pdbx_seq_one_letter_code
_entity_poly.pdbx_strand_id
1 'polypeptide(L)'
;MIDTGNLERQHQDFFALMDKISIHKSEGQVKAHASAIALLLNQLSGKLKIHAISEDKFLYPSLMNHSNSSVKTISQNFYAEMGGLAQVFEEFKSNFATTNKISANPAAFLSESQKVFTALQRRVNKENTELYPLAAL
;
A
#
# COMPACT_ATOMS: atom_id res chain seq x y z
N MET A 1 5.83 -23.09 8.07
CA MET A 1 4.97 -22.50 7.05
C MET A 1 4.19 -21.36 7.67
N ILE A 2 4.41 -20.14 7.19
CA ILE A 2 3.66 -18.97 7.64
C ILE A 2 2.39 -18.88 6.79
N ASP A 3 1.23 -18.72 7.42
CA ASP A 3 -0.01 -18.50 6.69
C ASP A 3 -0.09 -17.03 6.20
N THR A 4 0.02 -16.84 4.88
CA THR A 4 -0.09 -15.54 4.22
C THR A 4 -1.52 -15.20 3.81
N GLY A 5 -2.49 -16.10 3.98
CA GLY A 5 -3.84 -15.95 3.42
C GLY A 5 -4.59 -14.72 3.95
N ASN A 6 -4.32 -14.29 5.19
CA ASN A 6 -4.88 -13.04 5.69
C ASN A 6 -4.21 -11.79 5.06
N LEU A 7 -2.90 -11.83 4.82
CA LEU A 7 -2.17 -10.73 4.16
C LEU A 7 -2.62 -10.58 2.70
N GLU A 8 -2.77 -11.70 1.99
CA GLU A 8 -3.31 -11.75 0.63
C GLU A 8 -4.74 -11.20 0.54
N ARG A 9 -5.58 -11.47 1.55
CA ARG A 9 -6.92 -10.88 1.64
C ARG A 9 -6.85 -9.36 1.85
N GLN A 10 -5.95 -8.89 2.70
CA GLN A 10 -5.74 -7.45 2.90
C GLN A 10 -5.30 -6.75 1.60
N HIS A 11 -4.49 -7.40 0.77
CA HIS A 11 -4.12 -6.89 -0.56
C HIS A 11 -5.33 -6.64 -1.45
N GLN A 12 -6.33 -7.53 -1.45
CA GLN A 12 -7.57 -7.33 -2.19
C GLN A 12 -8.36 -6.12 -1.67
N ASP A 13 -8.39 -5.90 -0.36
CA ASP A 13 -9.00 -4.70 0.22
C ASP A 13 -8.29 -3.41 -0.24
N PHE A 14 -6.97 -3.42 -0.39
CA PHE A 14 -6.22 -2.25 -0.85
C PHE A 14 -6.58 -1.92 -2.29
N PHE A 15 -6.62 -2.93 -3.16
CA PHE A 15 -7.03 -2.75 -4.56
C PHE A 15 -8.45 -2.19 -4.64
N ALA A 16 -9.40 -2.76 -3.92
CA ALA A 16 -10.77 -2.29 -3.91
C ALA A 16 -10.91 -0.82 -3.45
N LEU A 17 -10.11 -0.38 -2.47
CA LEU A 17 -10.10 1.02 -2.02
C LEU A 17 -9.44 1.94 -3.05
N MET A 18 -8.30 1.54 -3.62
CA MET A 18 -7.62 2.31 -4.66
C MET A 18 -8.51 2.45 -5.91
N ASP A 19 -9.23 1.41 -6.29
CA ASP A 19 -10.16 1.44 -7.43
C ASP A 19 -11.31 2.42 -7.17
N LYS A 20 -11.93 2.37 -5.98
CA LYS A 20 -12.99 3.31 -5.58
C LYS A 20 -12.53 4.76 -5.60
N ILE A 21 -11.28 5.04 -5.24
CA ILE A 21 -10.72 6.40 -5.32
C ILE A 21 -10.46 6.76 -6.79
N SER A 22 -9.92 5.81 -7.56
CA SER A 22 -9.45 6.03 -8.93
C SER A 22 -10.58 6.15 -9.95
N ILE A 23 -11.85 5.89 -9.60
CA ILE A 23 -12.99 6.13 -10.51
C ILE A 23 -13.14 7.61 -10.87
N HIS A 24 -12.64 8.52 -10.04
CA HIS A 24 -12.71 9.96 -10.27
C HIS A 24 -11.54 10.39 -11.17
N LYS A 25 -11.85 10.84 -12.39
CA LYS A 25 -10.85 11.09 -13.45
C LYS A 25 -10.66 12.56 -13.80
N SER A 26 -11.47 13.45 -13.26
CA SER A 26 -11.38 14.90 -13.51
C SER A 26 -11.35 15.71 -12.23
N GLU A 27 -10.82 16.94 -12.30
CA GLU A 27 -10.78 17.83 -11.15
C GLU A 27 -12.17 18.13 -10.57
N GLY A 28 -13.17 18.25 -11.45
CA GLY A 28 -14.56 18.46 -11.05
C GLY A 28 -15.13 17.27 -10.26
N GLN A 29 -14.86 16.04 -10.70
CA GLN A 29 -15.25 14.84 -9.97
C GLN A 29 -14.51 14.74 -8.62
N VAL A 30 -13.20 15.00 -8.60
CA VAL A 30 -12.41 14.98 -7.37
C VAL A 30 -12.94 16.00 -6.36
N LYS A 31 -13.24 17.23 -6.79
CA LYS A 31 -13.85 18.25 -5.92
C LYS A 31 -15.23 17.84 -5.42
N ALA A 32 -16.09 17.33 -6.30
CA ALA A 32 -17.45 16.91 -5.95
C ALA A 32 -17.46 15.74 -4.93
N HIS A 33 -16.44 14.88 -4.97
CA HIS A 33 -16.34 13.69 -4.12
C HIS A 33 -15.23 13.77 -3.07
N ALA A 34 -14.65 14.96 -2.82
CA ALA A 34 -13.46 15.13 -1.98
C ALA A 34 -13.61 14.54 -0.57
N SER A 35 -14.82 14.63 0.02
CA SER A 35 -15.09 14.04 1.33
C SER A 35 -15.06 12.51 1.32
N ALA A 36 -15.68 11.89 0.31
CA ALA A 36 -15.66 10.45 0.14
C ALA A 36 -14.24 9.94 -0.16
N ILE A 37 -13.51 10.65 -1.02
CA ILE A 37 -12.10 10.36 -1.33
C ILE A 37 -11.24 10.43 -0.07
N ALA A 38 -11.38 11.49 0.75
CA ALA A 38 -10.64 11.63 2.00
C ALA A 38 -10.90 10.46 2.95
N LEU A 39 -12.17 10.03 3.07
CA LEU A 39 -12.53 8.87 3.89
C LEU A 39 -11.87 7.58 3.39
N LEU A 40 -11.99 7.29 2.09
CA LEU A 40 -11.39 6.10 1.48
C LEU A 40 -9.86 6.10 1.62
N LEU A 41 -9.21 7.25 1.45
CA LEU A 41 -7.77 7.39 1.60
C LEU A 41 -7.31 7.13 3.04
N ASN A 42 -8.05 7.65 4.04
CA ASN A 42 -7.76 7.37 5.44
C ASN A 42 -8.00 5.90 5.81
N GLN A 43 -9.02 5.26 5.24
CA GLN A 43 -9.26 3.82 5.40
C GLN A 43 -8.11 3.00 4.79
N LEU A 44 -7.66 3.33 3.58
CA LEU A 44 -6.53 2.68 2.93
C LEU A 44 -5.26 2.82 3.78
N SER A 45 -4.97 4.02 4.28
CA SER A 45 -3.83 4.25 5.15
C SER A 45 -3.88 3.42 6.43
N GLY A 46 -5.03 3.36 7.10
CA GLY A 46 -5.19 2.56 8.32
C GLY A 46 -4.94 1.07 8.05
N LYS A 47 -5.47 0.55 6.94
CA LYS A 47 -5.27 -0.84 6.54
C LYS A 47 -3.81 -1.14 6.16
N LEU A 48 -3.16 -0.28 5.38
CA LEU A 48 -1.73 -0.40 5.04
C LEU A 48 -0.86 -0.42 6.30
N LYS A 49 -1.15 0.43 7.28
CA LYS A 49 -0.42 0.47 8.55
C LYS A 49 -0.55 -0.83 9.34
N ILE A 50 -1.76 -1.37 9.47
CA ILE A 50 -2.00 -2.64 10.17
C ILE A 50 -1.28 -3.78 9.46
N HIS A 51 -1.34 -3.81 8.14
CA HIS A 51 -0.67 -4.79 7.30
C HIS A 51 0.85 -4.76 7.47
N ALA A 52 1.48 -3.59 7.33
CA ALA A 52 2.92 -3.45 7.53
C ALA A 52 3.36 -3.91 8.93
N ILE A 53 2.59 -3.59 9.98
CA ILE A 53 2.85 -4.07 11.34
C ILE A 53 2.79 -5.61 11.42
N SER A 54 1.84 -6.23 10.72
CA SER A 54 1.74 -7.69 10.67
C SER A 54 2.94 -8.32 9.95
N GLU A 55 3.38 -7.75 8.84
CA GLU A 55 4.57 -8.25 8.13
C GLU A 55 5.85 -8.09 8.98
N ASP A 56 6.04 -6.93 9.61
CA ASP A 56 7.20 -6.62 10.46
C ASP A 56 7.30 -7.54 11.68
N LYS A 57 6.16 -7.91 12.25
CA LYS A 57 6.12 -8.74 13.47
C LYS A 57 6.27 -10.23 13.19
N PHE A 58 5.78 -10.71 12.04
CA PHE A 58 5.62 -12.14 11.81
C PHE A 58 6.31 -12.62 10.54
N LEU A 59 6.07 -11.97 9.40
CA LEU A 59 6.56 -12.42 8.10
C LEU A 59 8.07 -12.21 7.97
N TYR A 60 8.53 -10.96 8.04
CA TYR A 60 9.94 -10.62 7.83
C TYR A 60 10.88 -11.32 8.82
N PRO A 61 10.60 -11.36 10.15
CA PRO A 61 11.48 -12.05 11.08
C PRO A 61 11.65 -13.54 10.75
N SER A 62 10.60 -14.20 10.28
CA SER A 62 10.67 -15.63 9.95
C SER A 62 11.46 -15.87 8.66
N LEU A 63 11.24 -15.07 7.63
CA LEU A 63 11.98 -15.20 6.37
C LEU A 63 13.47 -14.80 6.50
N MET A 64 13.78 -13.77 7.27
CA MET A 64 15.17 -13.33 7.50
C MET A 64 15.98 -14.34 8.34
N ASN A 65 15.32 -15.17 9.14
CA ASN A 65 15.94 -16.24 9.91
C ASN A 65 15.93 -17.60 9.20
N HIS A 66 15.38 -17.68 7.98
CA HIS A 66 15.24 -18.92 7.21
C HIS A 66 16.61 -19.56 6.90
N SER A 67 16.73 -20.90 6.89
CA SER A 67 18.04 -21.57 6.69
C SER A 67 18.66 -21.31 5.31
N ASN A 68 17.83 -21.15 4.28
CA ASN A 68 18.26 -20.79 2.93
C ASN A 68 18.69 -19.31 2.83
N SER A 69 19.96 -19.07 2.53
CA SER A 69 20.55 -17.73 2.37
C SER A 69 19.86 -16.87 1.30
N SER A 70 19.37 -17.47 0.20
CA SER A 70 18.66 -16.72 -0.85
C SER A 70 17.34 -16.14 -0.33
N VAL A 71 16.60 -16.89 0.50
CA VAL A 71 15.36 -16.40 1.13
C VAL A 71 15.66 -15.19 2.00
N LYS A 72 16.72 -15.26 2.82
CA LYS A 72 17.13 -14.12 3.66
C LYS A 72 17.42 -12.86 2.84
N THR A 73 18.22 -12.99 1.78
CA THR A 73 18.59 -11.85 0.93
C THR A 73 17.39 -11.24 0.23
N ILE A 74 16.49 -12.06 -0.32
CA ILE A 74 15.26 -11.56 -0.95
C ILE A 74 14.43 -10.79 0.07
N SER A 75 14.18 -11.36 1.25
CA SER A 75 13.37 -10.71 2.29
C SER A 75 13.98 -9.41 2.81
N GLN A 76 15.30 -9.31 2.93
CA GLN A 76 16.00 -8.08 3.29
C GLN A 76 15.81 -6.98 2.23
N ASN A 77 15.90 -7.33 0.95
CA ASN A 77 15.67 -6.38 -0.14
C ASN A 77 14.22 -5.88 -0.16
N PHE A 78 13.24 -6.77 0.01
CA PHE A 78 11.82 -6.40 0.12
C PHE A 78 11.54 -5.48 1.32
N TYR A 79 12.17 -5.75 2.46
CA TYR A 79 12.05 -4.92 3.65
C TYR A 79 12.58 -3.49 3.40
N ALA A 80 13.77 -3.37 2.80
CA ALA A 80 14.35 -2.07 2.47
C ALA A 80 13.51 -1.29 1.44
N GLU A 81 13.01 -1.96 0.40
CA GLU A 81 12.09 -1.35 -0.58
C GLU A 81 10.82 -0.80 0.08
N MET A 82 10.33 -1.41 1.18
CA MET A 82 9.08 -1.02 1.84
C MET A 82 9.21 0.32 2.54
N GLY A 83 10.34 0.55 3.22
CA GLY A 83 10.59 1.80 3.95
C GLY A 83 10.45 3.02 3.04
N GLY A 84 10.98 2.95 1.81
CA GLY A 84 10.84 4.01 0.82
C GLY A 84 9.39 4.25 0.40
N LEU A 85 8.62 3.18 0.14
CA LEU A 85 7.22 3.32 -0.27
C LEU A 85 6.31 3.83 0.85
N ALA A 86 6.54 3.39 2.09
CA ALA A 86 5.80 3.86 3.26
C ALA A 86 5.97 5.38 3.45
N GLN A 87 7.20 5.89 3.29
CA GLN A 87 7.46 7.33 3.35
C GLN A 87 6.71 8.08 2.24
N VAL A 88 6.81 7.63 0.99
CA VAL A 88 6.10 8.24 -0.15
C VAL A 88 4.59 8.27 0.08
N PHE A 89 4.01 7.20 0.63
CA PHE A 89 2.58 7.15 0.91
C PHE A 89 2.16 8.08 2.05
N GLU A 90 2.95 8.16 3.14
CA GLU A 90 2.65 9.08 4.24
C GLU A 90 2.75 10.56 3.82
N GLU A 91 3.74 10.90 2.99
CA GLU A 91 3.84 12.24 2.37
C GLU A 91 2.60 12.56 1.54
N PHE A 92 2.21 11.66 0.63
CA PHE A 92 0.99 11.79 -0.18
C PHE A 92 -0.26 11.96 0.69
N LYS A 93 -0.45 11.09 1.69
CA LYS A 93 -1.57 11.19 2.62
C LYS A 93 -1.58 12.53 3.34
N SER A 94 -0.42 12.99 3.82
CA SER A 94 -0.34 14.27 4.54
C SER A 94 -0.85 15.44 3.67
N ASN A 95 -0.65 15.36 2.35
CA ASN A 95 -1.10 16.36 1.39
C ASN A 95 -2.59 16.25 1.04
N PHE A 96 -3.26 15.12 1.31
CA PHE A 96 -4.64 14.88 0.85
C PHE A 96 -5.58 14.23 1.89
N ALA A 97 -5.19 14.17 3.17
CA ALA A 97 -5.95 13.48 4.21
C ALA A 97 -7.33 14.10 4.55
N THR A 98 -7.63 15.30 4.05
CA THR A 98 -8.89 16.00 4.36
C THR A 98 -9.57 16.51 3.10
N THR A 99 -10.89 16.66 3.18
CA THR A 99 -11.72 17.26 2.11
C THR A 99 -11.14 18.56 1.60
N ASN A 100 -10.75 19.47 2.51
CA ASN A 100 -10.22 20.78 2.14
C ASN A 100 -8.91 20.68 1.35
N LYS A 101 -8.01 19.77 1.75
CA LYS A 101 -6.73 19.58 1.07
C LYS A 101 -6.91 19.02 -0.35
N ILE A 102 -7.82 18.06 -0.52
CA ILE A 102 -8.17 17.52 -1.84
C ILE A 102 -8.83 18.58 -2.73
N SER A 103 -9.84 19.28 -2.20
CA SER A 103 -10.57 20.30 -2.96
C SER A 103 -9.71 21.50 -3.36
N ALA A 104 -8.69 21.83 -2.56
CA ALA A 104 -7.74 22.90 -2.87
C ALA A 104 -6.85 22.58 -4.07
N ASN A 105 -6.43 21.31 -4.23
CA ASN A 105 -5.47 20.91 -5.27
C ASN A 105 -5.90 19.60 -5.99
N PRO A 106 -7.04 19.56 -6.68
CA PRO A 106 -7.55 18.33 -7.29
C PRO A 106 -6.67 17.82 -8.44
N ALA A 107 -6.01 18.71 -9.19
CA ALA A 107 -5.06 18.32 -10.23
C ALA A 107 -3.83 17.59 -9.65
N ALA A 108 -3.29 18.11 -8.55
CA ALA A 108 -2.19 17.49 -7.83
C ALA A 108 -2.62 16.12 -7.28
N PHE A 109 -3.82 16.04 -6.69
CA PHE A 109 -4.38 14.77 -6.20
C PHE A 109 -4.43 13.72 -7.30
N LEU A 110 -4.95 14.04 -8.49
CA LEU A 110 -5.02 13.09 -9.62
C LEU A 110 -3.63 12.59 -10.04
N SER A 111 -2.67 13.50 -10.22
CA SER A 111 -1.31 13.13 -10.64
C SER A 111 -0.58 12.31 -9.57
N GLU A 112 -0.66 12.72 -8.30
CA GLU A 112 0.05 12.05 -7.20
C GLU A 112 -0.59 10.72 -6.82
N SER A 113 -1.92 10.66 -6.73
CA SER A 113 -2.63 9.40 -6.45
C SER A 113 -2.32 8.32 -7.48
N GLN A 114 -2.28 8.67 -8.77
CA GLN A 114 -1.91 7.72 -9.83
C GLN A 114 -0.50 7.15 -9.62
N LYS A 115 0.48 8.01 -9.31
CA LYS A 115 1.87 7.58 -9.07
C LYS A 115 1.97 6.66 -7.86
N VAL A 116 1.38 7.07 -6.74
CA VAL A 116 1.43 6.34 -5.47
C VAL A 116 0.70 5.00 -5.58
N PHE A 117 -0.51 4.98 -6.16
CA PHE A 117 -1.28 3.74 -6.32
C PHE A 117 -0.60 2.78 -7.30
N THR A 118 0.04 3.26 -8.35
CA THR A 118 0.84 2.41 -9.24
C THR A 118 2.01 1.76 -8.50
N ALA A 119 2.69 2.50 -7.62
CA ALA A 119 3.79 1.98 -6.82
C ALA A 119 3.31 0.94 -5.79
N LEU A 120 2.19 1.22 -5.09
CA LEU A 120 1.54 0.27 -4.18
C LEU A 120 1.10 -1.01 -4.90
N GLN A 121 0.47 -0.88 -6.08
CA GLN A 121 0.04 -2.04 -6.86
C GLN A 121 1.22 -2.92 -7.28
N ARG A 122 2.30 -2.29 -7.78
CA ARG A 122 3.53 -3.02 -8.13
C ARG A 122 4.09 -3.76 -6.92
N ARG A 123 4.14 -3.10 -5.76
CA ARG A 123 4.65 -3.66 -4.52
C ARG A 123 3.86 -4.89 -4.08
N VAL A 124 2.54 -4.74 -3.95
CA VAL A 124 1.63 -5.82 -3.56
C VAL A 124 1.73 -7.01 -4.50
N ASN A 125 1.85 -6.76 -5.80
CA ASN A 125 2.02 -7.82 -6.79
C ASN A 125 3.35 -8.57 -6.62
N LYS A 126 4.46 -7.84 -6.37
CA LYS A 126 5.75 -8.47 -6.06
C LYS A 126 5.67 -9.30 -4.76
N GLU A 127 5.01 -8.81 -3.72
CA GLU A 127 4.83 -9.57 -2.48
C GLU A 127 4.10 -10.89 -2.73
N ASN A 128 2.95 -10.84 -3.42
CA ASN A 128 2.16 -12.02 -3.74
C ASN A 128 2.92 -13.05 -4.59
N THR A 129 3.76 -12.59 -5.53
CA THR A 129 4.37 -13.47 -6.55
C THR A 129 5.81 -13.88 -6.25
N GLU A 130 6.52 -13.11 -5.43
CA GLU A 130 7.95 -13.34 -5.15
C GLU A 130 8.24 -13.56 -3.67
N LEU A 131 7.58 -12.83 -2.74
CA LEU A 131 7.88 -12.90 -1.31
C LEU A 131 7.07 -13.99 -0.58
N TYR A 132 5.75 -13.97 -0.73
CA TYR A 132 4.85 -14.88 0.00
C TYR A 132 5.07 -16.36 -0.34
N PRO A 133 5.40 -16.74 -1.60
CA PRO A 133 5.79 -18.12 -1.90
C PRO A 133 6.98 -18.62 -1.09
N LEU A 134 7.90 -17.73 -0.66
CA LEU A 134 9.04 -18.12 0.17
C LEU A 134 8.63 -18.47 1.61
N ALA A 135 7.46 -18.01 2.06
CA ALA A 135 6.92 -18.29 3.38
C ALA A 135 6.34 -19.72 3.48
N ALA A 136 6.15 -20.37 2.33
CA ALA A 136 5.73 -21.75 2.18
C ALA A 136 6.90 -22.75 2.09
N LEU A 137 8.13 -22.27 1.92
CA LEU A 137 9.36 -23.08 1.90
C LEU A 137 9.80 -23.50 3.32
#